data_AF-A0ABD4WEM5-F1
#
_entry.id   AF-A0ABD4WEM5-F1
#
_cell.length_a   1.000
_cell.length_b   1.000
_cell.length_c   1.000
_cell.angle_alpha   90.00
_cell.angle_beta   90.00
_cell.angle_gamma   90.00
#
_symmetry.space_group_name_H-M   'P 1'
#
loop_
_entity.id
_entity.type
_entity.pdbx_description
1 polymer ?
#
loop_
_entity_poly.entity_id
_entity_poly.type
_entity_poly.pdbx_seq_one_letter_code
_entity_poly.pdbx_strand_id
1 'polypeptide(L)'
;MWPFGYFKKKREKEEQMRRREEENAHLQKLEQERIVRERERRLEENRKKEEQRKVEIENRNSFYPFTFKSDCHQRYESNIPVQGLQQCGRTVSVISNTNGCPGYRLEAGVGYIVKIYNDDLGKPNMSDKPMKLIRNTNEMAEFRGFPIEAQTPFGWQEIDYSDYGLTIYYKNSNVCKCVLHMYDRGVDLEYRKESASTNSPASASQEKSIAEKYVEEAFTQIKMGKDGDSVYHPLYKAWRAMQADPACIKKIHNKREAGNGLLVFLSYGTIRDIDDRQQIISLSYLMLSEEIEINPNSLNTIKNRILSMTIDREAFQYTVSAAIGTNAAFDFMGFSQFESRDAALKMLYKDLTLSPVFKNLPDFAEMLNDLEMKISNDFFGGHETPDSIKAQGETNHSKVLSYLREKVYEEECLDF
;
A
#
# COMPACT_ATOMS: atom_id res chain seq x y z
N MET A 1 -95.66 -65.43 -18.74
CA MET A 1 -95.28 -64.14 -19.35
C MET A 1 -95.46 -63.06 -18.29
N TRP A 2 -94.44 -62.22 -18.08
CA TRP A 2 -94.41 -61.04 -17.20
C TRP A 2 -94.36 -61.25 -15.66
N PRO A 3 -93.71 -60.38 -14.88
CA PRO A 3 -92.28 -60.08 -14.99
C PRO A 3 -91.56 -60.12 -13.61
N PHE A 4 -92.13 -60.73 -12.56
CA PHE A 4 -91.64 -60.52 -11.18
C PHE A 4 -90.20 -61.00 -10.90
N GLY A 5 -89.78 -62.15 -11.44
CA GLY A 5 -88.42 -62.68 -11.23
C GLY A 5 -87.33 -61.87 -11.94
N TYR A 6 -87.65 -61.26 -13.09
CA TYR A 6 -86.76 -60.38 -13.83
C TYR A 6 -86.53 -59.07 -13.08
N PHE A 7 -87.60 -58.47 -12.54
CA PHE A 7 -87.51 -57.23 -11.76
C PHE A 7 -86.82 -57.43 -10.40
N LYS A 8 -86.92 -58.60 -9.77
CA LYS A 8 -86.19 -58.92 -8.53
C LYS A 8 -84.69 -59.08 -8.78
N LYS A 9 -84.30 -59.89 -9.78
CA LYS A 9 -82.88 -60.02 -10.21
C LYS A 9 -82.28 -58.71 -10.71
N LYS A 10 -83.07 -57.87 -11.38
CA LYS A 10 -82.64 -56.55 -11.84
C LYS A 10 -82.37 -55.61 -10.66
N ARG A 11 -83.27 -55.58 -9.66
CA ARG A 11 -83.05 -54.83 -8.40
C ARG A 11 -81.83 -55.31 -7.62
N GLU A 12 -81.65 -56.62 -7.46
CA GLU A 12 -80.48 -57.18 -6.76
C GLU A 12 -79.16 -56.86 -7.50
N LYS A 13 -79.17 -56.86 -8.84
CA LYS A 13 -78.00 -56.44 -9.64
C LYS A 13 -77.74 -54.94 -9.55
N GLU A 14 -78.78 -54.10 -9.57
CA GLU A 14 -78.66 -52.65 -9.39
C GLU A 14 -78.14 -52.32 -7.98
N GLU A 15 -78.59 -53.04 -6.96
CA GLU A 15 -78.12 -52.85 -5.58
C GLU A 15 -76.67 -53.34 -5.39
N GLN A 16 -76.27 -54.45 -6.04
CA GLN A 16 -74.87 -54.88 -6.08
C GLN A 16 -73.97 -53.91 -6.85
N MET A 17 -74.46 -53.33 -7.96
CA MET A 17 -73.71 -52.30 -8.68
C MET A 17 -73.57 -51.04 -7.84
N ARG A 18 -74.64 -50.59 -7.17
CA ARG A 18 -74.56 -49.47 -6.22
C ARG A 18 -73.58 -49.73 -5.09
N ARG A 19 -73.57 -50.92 -4.48
CA ARG A 19 -72.58 -51.26 -3.44
C ARG A 19 -71.15 -51.26 -3.97
N ARG A 20 -70.92 -51.77 -5.19
CA ARG A 20 -69.59 -51.72 -5.84
C ARG A 20 -69.18 -50.30 -6.22
N GLU A 21 -70.11 -49.46 -6.64
CA GLU A 21 -69.88 -48.03 -6.91
C GLU A 21 -69.60 -47.26 -5.63
N GLU A 22 -70.33 -47.53 -4.55
CA GLU A 22 -70.11 -46.95 -3.22
C GLU A 22 -68.76 -47.41 -2.62
N GLU A 23 -68.39 -48.69 -2.76
CA GLU A 23 -67.07 -49.20 -2.37
C GLU A 23 -65.94 -48.61 -3.22
N ASN A 24 -66.11 -48.51 -4.54
CA ASN A 24 -65.12 -47.89 -5.42
C ASN A 24 -64.97 -46.39 -5.14
N ALA A 25 -66.07 -45.68 -4.86
CA ALA A 25 -66.04 -44.27 -4.47
C ALA A 25 -65.35 -44.09 -3.10
N HIS A 26 -65.57 -45.00 -2.16
CA HIS A 26 -64.91 -45.01 -0.86
C HIS A 26 -63.40 -45.28 -1.00
N LEU A 27 -63.01 -46.23 -1.85
CA LEU A 27 -61.60 -46.52 -2.17
C LEU A 27 -60.92 -45.35 -2.87
N GLN A 28 -61.58 -44.74 -3.87
CA GLN A 28 -61.06 -43.54 -4.52
C GLN A 28 -60.91 -42.38 -3.54
N LYS A 29 -61.85 -42.20 -2.61
CA LYS A 29 -61.75 -41.16 -1.58
C LYS A 29 -60.57 -41.40 -0.64
N LEU A 30 -60.37 -42.65 -0.20
CA LEU A 30 -59.20 -43.04 0.61
C LEU A 30 -57.88 -42.84 -0.13
N GLU A 31 -57.83 -43.16 -1.42
CA GLU A 31 -56.65 -42.96 -2.26
C GLU A 31 -56.37 -41.48 -2.48
N GLN A 32 -57.40 -40.66 -2.72
CA GLN A 32 -57.29 -39.21 -2.81
C GLN A 32 -56.77 -38.61 -1.49
N GLU A 33 -57.30 -39.04 -0.35
CA GLU A 33 -56.85 -38.60 0.98
C GLU A 33 -55.39 -39.03 1.26
N ARG A 34 -54.98 -40.20 0.78
CA ARG A 34 -53.58 -40.66 0.87
C ARG A 34 -52.66 -39.79 0.03
N ILE A 35 -53.05 -39.46 -1.20
CA ILE A 35 -52.29 -38.59 -2.11
C ILE A 35 -52.17 -37.17 -1.52
N VAL A 36 -53.24 -36.64 -0.93
CA VAL A 36 -53.23 -35.32 -0.27
C VAL A 36 -52.28 -35.33 0.92
N ARG A 37 -52.37 -36.34 1.81
CA ARG A 37 -51.44 -36.48 2.94
C ARG A 37 -49.99 -36.63 2.50
N GLU A 38 -49.73 -37.38 1.43
CA GLU A 38 -48.37 -37.53 0.91
C GLU A 38 -47.84 -36.22 0.30
N ARG A 39 -48.69 -35.46 -0.40
CA ARG A 39 -48.32 -34.12 -0.90
C ARG A 39 -48.03 -33.14 0.23
N GLU A 40 -48.86 -33.11 1.27
CA GLU A 40 -48.63 -32.28 2.46
C GLU A 40 -47.32 -32.65 3.15
N ARG A 41 -47.03 -33.96 3.28
CA ARG A 41 -45.75 -34.42 3.86
C ARG A 41 -44.55 -33.98 3.04
N ARG A 42 -44.63 -34.06 1.70
CA ARG A 42 -43.55 -33.60 0.80
C ARG A 42 -43.37 -32.08 0.84
N LEU A 43 -44.46 -31.32 0.94
CA LEU A 43 -44.42 -29.86 1.12
C LEU A 43 -43.74 -29.48 2.44
N GLU A 44 -44.07 -30.17 3.52
CA GLU A 44 -43.47 -29.95 4.84
C GLU A 44 -42.00 -30.36 4.88
N GLU A 45 -41.63 -31.50 4.27
CA GLU A 45 -40.23 -31.91 4.10
C GLU A 45 -39.43 -30.89 3.26
N ASN A 46 -40.04 -30.34 2.20
CA ASN A 46 -39.41 -29.29 1.39
C ASN A 46 -39.25 -27.98 2.18
N ARG A 47 -40.25 -27.56 2.96
CA ARG A 47 -40.14 -26.40 3.86
C ARG A 47 -39.00 -26.58 4.87
N LYS A 48 -38.92 -27.74 5.52
CA LYS A 48 -37.84 -28.04 6.46
C LYS A 48 -36.47 -28.06 5.80
N LYS A 49 -36.35 -28.60 4.59
CA LYS A 49 -35.09 -28.56 3.82
C LYS A 49 -34.72 -27.14 3.41
N GLU A 50 -35.70 -26.31 3.07
CA GLU A 50 -35.48 -24.92 2.71
C GLU A 50 -35.08 -24.08 3.93
N GLU A 51 -35.71 -24.30 5.08
CA GLU A 51 -35.32 -23.71 6.37
C GLU A 51 -33.92 -24.19 6.80
N GLN A 52 -33.61 -25.48 6.71
CA GLN A 52 -32.27 -25.99 6.97
C GLN A 52 -31.23 -25.40 6.03
N ARG A 53 -31.53 -25.25 4.74
CA ARG A 53 -30.65 -24.56 3.79
C ARG A 53 -30.46 -23.09 4.16
N LYS A 54 -31.50 -22.39 4.59
CA LYS A 54 -31.40 -21.00 5.07
C LYS A 54 -30.53 -20.90 6.32
N VAL A 55 -30.72 -21.79 7.30
CA VAL A 55 -29.91 -21.86 8.52
C VAL A 55 -28.46 -22.26 8.20
N GLU A 56 -28.22 -23.18 7.26
CA GLU A 56 -26.87 -23.52 6.79
C GLU A 56 -26.20 -22.36 6.06
N ILE A 57 -26.94 -21.58 5.27
CA ILE A 57 -26.45 -20.36 4.61
C ILE A 57 -26.16 -19.27 5.64
N GLU A 58 -27.04 -19.06 6.62
CA GLU A 58 -26.83 -18.13 7.74
C GLU A 58 -25.63 -18.52 8.59
N ASN A 59 -25.46 -19.82 8.90
CA ASN A 59 -24.29 -20.31 9.63
C ASN A 59 -23.00 -20.21 8.79
N ARG A 60 -23.04 -20.47 7.47
CA ARG A 60 -21.89 -20.26 6.57
C ARG A 60 -21.49 -18.79 6.45
N ASN A 61 -22.47 -17.89 6.52
CA ASN A 61 -22.27 -16.44 6.48
C ASN A 61 -22.13 -15.82 7.87
N SER A 62 -22.10 -16.64 8.94
CA SER A 62 -21.89 -16.13 10.29
C SER A 62 -20.44 -15.67 10.42
N PHE A 63 -20.29 -14.35 10.48
CA PHE A 63 -19.04 -13.71 10.83
C PHE A 63 -19.26 -13.04 12.18
N TYR A 64 -18.42 -13.38 13.14
CA TYR A 64 -18.50 -12.79 14.47
C TYR A 64 -17.84 -11.42 14.46
N PRO A 65 -18.57 -10.36 14.86
CA PRO A 65 -17.98 -9.04 15.07
C PRO A 65 -16.72 -9.12 15.93
N PHE A 66 -15.70 -8.35 15.55
CA PHE A 66 -14.46 -8.30 16.30
C PHE A 66 -13.86 -6.91 16.30
N THR A 67 -12.89 -6.72 17.18
CA THR A 67 -12.02 -5.54 17.20
C THR A 67 -10.56 -5.99 17.19
N PHE A 68 -9.81 -5.55 16.18
CA PHE A 68 -8.40 -5.83 16.00
C PHE A 68 -7.61 -4.56 16.25
N LYS A 69 -6.70 -4.62 17.22
CA LYS A 69 -5.76 -3.55 17.52
C LYS A 69 -4.46 -3.81 16.77
N SER A 70 -4.12 -2.92 15.86
CA SER A 70 -2.88 -2.91 15.10
C SER A 70 -1.87 -2.01 15.79
N ASP A 71 -0.59 -2.41 15.83
CA ASP A 71 0.52 -1.57 16.29
C ASP A 71 1.28 -0.93 15.12
N CYS A 72 1.10 -1.45 13.91
CA CYS A 72 1.66 -0.87 12.70
C CYS A 72 0.69 -0.96 11.52
N HIS A 73 0.86 -0.08 10.54
CA HIS A 73 0.19 -0.18 9.25
C HIS A 73 1.11 0.19 8.10
N GLN A 74 0.90 -0.43 6.94
CA GLN A 74 1.63 -0.19 5.70
C GLN A 74 0.64 0.21 4.62
N ARG A 75 0.93 1.31 3.93
CA ARG A 75 0.15 1.72 2.76
C ARG A 75 0.77 1.14 1.49
N TYR A 76 -0.09 0.70 0.57
CA TYR A 76 0.29 0.27 -0.76
C TYR A 76 -0.49 1.07 -1.79
N GLU A 77 0.15 1.43 -2.88
CA GLU A 77 -0.46 2.01 -4.08
C GLU A 77 -0.13 1.11 -5.26
N SER A 78 -1.16 0.56 -5.91
CA SER A 78 -1.01 -0.43 -6.99
C SER A 78 -0.10 -1.61 -6.60
N ASN A 79 -0.27 -2.13 -5.39
CA ASN A 79 0.55 -3.19 -4.75
C ASN A 79 2.00 -2.79 -4.41
N ILE A 80 2.38 -1.52 -4.57
CA ILE A 80 3.73 -1.02 -4.22
C ILE A 80 3.66 -0.36 -2.83
N PRO A 81 4.49 -0.77 -1.85
CA PRO A 81 4.48 -0.14 -0.53
C PRO A 81 4.94 1.32 -0.62
N VAL A 82 4.12 2.23 -0.11
CA VAL A 82 4.37 3.68 -0.06
C VAL A 82 4.35 4.16 1.38
N GLN A 83 4.98 5.31 1.66
CA GLN A 83 5.03 5.94 2.98
C GLN A 83 5.71 5.13 4.10
N GLY A 84 6.35 4.00 3.75
CA GLY A 84 7.03 3.13 4.70
C GLY A 84 6.08 2.46 5.70
N LEU A 85 6.64 1.57 6.54
CA LEU A 85 5.88 0.94 7.62
C LEU A 85 5.70 1.98 8.73
N GLN A 86 4.45 2.27 9.06
CA GLN A 86 4.12 3.23 10.11
C GLN A 86 3.80 2.46 11.40
N GLN A 87 4.65 2.60 12.42
CA GLN A 87 4.37 2.12 13.77
C GLN A 87 3.46 3.12 14.48
N CYS A 88 2.16 2.86 14.42
CA CYS A 88 1.15 3.68 15.07
C CYS A 88 -0.09 2.84 15.38
N GLY A 89 -0.69 3.08 16.55
CA GLY A 89 -1.86 2.33 17.01
C GLY A 89 -3.07 2.59 16.13
N ARG A 90 -3.63 1.55 15.52
CA ARG A 90 -4.86 1.63 14.73
C ARG A 90 -5.80 0.52 15.14
N THR A 91 -7.04 0.87 15.47
CA THR A 91 -8.06 -0.14 15.78
C THR A 91 -8.99 -0.32 14.59
N VAL A 92 -9.08 -1.55 14.07
CA VAL A 92 -10.06 -1.98 13.05
C VAL A 92 -11.18 -2.73 13.76
N SER A 93 -12.40 -2.24 13.68
CA SER A 93 -13.59 -2.86 14.28
C SER A 93 -14.62 -3.17 13.22
N VAL A 94 -15.14 -4.39 13.24
CA VAL A 94 -16.25 -4.81 12.37
C VAL A 94 -17.41 -5.18 13.27
N ILE A 95 -18.50 -4.42 13.17
CA ILE A 95 -19.70 -4.62 14.00
C ILE A 95 -20.89 -4.99 13.12
N SER A 96 -21.77 -5.85 13.63
CA SER A 96 -23.05 -6.14 12.96
C SER A 96 -23.91 -4.89 12.95
N ASN A 97 -24.54 -4.63 11.81
CA ASN A 97 -25.50 -3.55 11.70
C ASN A 97 -26.82 -3.94 12.38
N THR A 98 -26.99 -3.65 13.67
CA THR A 98 -28.22 -4.02 14.41
C THR A 98 -29.32 -2.97 14.34
N ASN A 99 -28.97 -1.68 14.23
CA ASN A 99 -29.91 -0.56 14.37
C ASN A 99 -29.80 0.46 13.21
N GLY A 100 -29.19 0.08 12.08
CA GLY A 100 -28.77 1.02 11.05
C GLY A 100 -27.43 1.70 11.38
N CYS A 101 -26.99 2.62 10.51
CA CYS A 101 -25.77 3.40 10.70
C CYS A 101 -26.10 4.91 10.63
N PRO A 102 -25.87 5.70 11.70
CA PRO A 102 -26.06 7.14 11.64
C PRO A 102 -25.27 7.76 10.49
N GLY A 103 -25.92 8.66 9.74
CA GLY A 103 -25.34 9.26 8.53
C GLY A 103 -25.57 8.45 7.25
N TYR A 104 -26.21 7.28 7.31
CA TYR A 104 -26.56 6.47 6.14
C TYR A 104 -28.02 6.00 6.21
N ARG A 105 -28.68 5.90 5.06
CA ARG A 105 -29.95 5.17 4.94
C ARG A 105 -29.67 3.69 4.79
N LEU A 106 -29.31 3.08 5.91
CA LEU A 106 -29.03 1.66 6.02
C LEU A 106 -30.09 0.99 6.91
N GLU A 107 -30.83 0.03 6.36
CA GLU A 107 -31.78 -0.78 7.13
C GLU A 107 -31.05 -1.63 8.17
N ALA A 108 -31.65 -1.79 9.35
CA ALA A 108 -31.15 -2.68 10.39
C ALA A 108 -31.04 -4.13 9.86
N GLY A 109 -29.97 -4.83 10.24
CA GLY A 109 -29.68 -6.20 9.82
C GLY A 109 -28.92 -6.32 8.50
N VAL A 110 -28.77 -5.23 7.73
CA VAL A 110 -28.08 -5.28 6.43
C VAL A 110 -26.57 -5.11 6.62
N GLY A 111 -25.83 -6.21 6.53
CA GLY A 111 -24.38 -6.23 6.50
C GLY A 111 -23.71 -5.85 7.83
N TYR A 112 -22.52 -5.27 7.71
CA TYR A 112 -21.63 -4.92 8.81
C TYR A 112 -21.14 -3.47 8.65
N ILE A 113 -20.75 -2.86 9.76
CA ILE A 113 -20.18 -1.51 9.79
C ILE A 113 -18.70 -1.65 10.16
N VAL A 114 -17.82 -1.25 9.25
CA VAL A 114 -16.38 -1.22 9.49
C VAL A 114 -16.00 0.16 10.02
N LYS A 115 -15.29 0.18 11.14
CA LYS A 115 -14.80 1.39 11.81
C LYS A 115 -13.29 1.29 11.99
N ILE A 116 -12.59 2.35 11.61
CA ILE A 116 -11.13 2.44 11.75
C ILE A 116 -10.79 3.66 12.60
N TYR A 117 -10.13 3.41 13.72
CA TYR A 117 -9.73 4.43 14.67
C TYR A 117 -8.24 4.68 14.58
N ASN A 118 -7.87 5.95 14.73
CA ASN A 118 -6.52 6.31 15.08
C ASN A 118 -6.45 6.35 16.61
N ASP A 119 -5.73 5.40 17.22
CA ASP A 119 -5.68 5.25 18.68
C ASP A 119 -4.99 6.47 19.33
N ASP A 120 -4.16 7.20 18.59
CA ASP A 120 -3.45 8.41 19.05
C ASP A 120 -4.41 9.60 19.27
N LEU A 121 -5.55 9.61 18.58
CA LEU A 121 -6.50 10.73 18.57
C LEU A 121 -7.75 10.49 19.44
N GLY A 122 -7.94 9.27 19.97
CA GLY A 122 -9.09 8.89 20.79
C GLY A 122 -10.46 9.05 20.12
N LYS A 123 -10.50 9.30 18.80
CA LYS A 123 -11.71 9.54 17.99
C LYS A 123 -11.59 8.83 16.62
N PRO A 124 -12.71 8.48 15.96
CA PRO A 124 -12.69 7.93 14.62
C PRO A 124 -12.01 8.90 13.65
N ASN A 125 -11.01 8.43 12.91
CA ASN A 125 -10.30 9.22 11.91
C ASN A 125 -10.97 9.16 10.52
N MET A 126 -11.84 8.15 10.31
CA MET A 126 -12.54 7.94 9.06
C MET A 126 -14.03 7.77 9.30
N SER A 127 -14.84 8.09 8.29
CA SER A 127 -16.27 7.76 8.29
C SER A 127 -16.47 6.25 8.42
N ASP A 128 -17.54 5.86 9.10
CA ASP A 128 -18.03 4.49 9.12
C ASP A 128 -18.18 3.96 7.68
N LYS A 129 -17.86 2.69 7.45
CA LYS A 129 -17.94 2.07 6.12
C LYS A 129 -18.89 0.88 6.14
N PRO A 130 -20.14 1.03 5.68
CA PRO A 130 -21.07 -0.07 5.51
C PRO A 130 -20.55 -1.08 4.47
N MET A 131 -20.50 -2.36 4.82
CA MET A 131 -20.03 -3.42 3.93
C MET A 131 -20.83 -4.72 4.09
N LYS A 132 -20.86 -5.55 3.06
CA LYS A 132 -21.42 -6.91 3.09
C LYS A 132 -20.28 -7.93 3.06
N LEU A 133 -20.46 -9.03 3.79
CA LEU A 133 -19.57 -10.19 3.72
C LEU A 133 -19.74 -10.86 2.35
N ILE A 134 -18.67 -10.96 1.60
CA ILE A 134 -18.63 -11.60 0.27
C ILE A 134 -18.12 -13.04 0.38
N ARG A 135 -17.16 -13.26 1.28
CA ARG A 135 -16.50 -14.55 1.45
C ARG A 135 -16.02 -14.72 2.88
N ASN A 136 -16.20 -15.92 3.43
CA ASN A 136 -15.68 -16.29 4.75
C ASN A 136 -15.10 -17.70 4.67
N THR A 137 -13.82 -17.83 5.02
CA THR A 137 -13.09 -19.09 5.10
C THR A 137 -12.31 -19.16 6.41
N ASN A 138 -11.71 -20.31 6.70
CA ASN A 138 -10.87 -20.48 7.89
C ASN A 138 -9.60 -19.60 7.86
N GLU A 139 -9.20 -19.12 6.69
CA GLU A 139 -7.97 -18.34 6.48
C GLU A 139 -8.25 -16.86 6.28
N MET A 140 -9.42 -16.49 5.74
CA MET A 140 -9.77 -15.08 5.57
C MET A 140 -11.27 -14.81 5.46
N ALA A 141 -11.66 -13.57 5.74
CA ALA A 141 -12.98 -13.02 5.44
C ALA A 141 -12.85 -11.75 4.59
N GLU A 142 -13.66 -11.65 3.54
CA GLU A 142 -13.68 -10.51 2.61
C GLU A 142 -15.03 -9.81 2.66
N PHE A 143 -14.96 -8.48 2.71
CA PHE A 143 -16.09 -7.58 2.74
C PHE A 143 -16.01 -6.59 1.59
N ARG A 144 -17.17 -6.22 1.05
CA ARG A 144 -17.28 -5.21 -0.01
C ARG A 144 -18.35 -4.19 0.36
N GLY A 145 -18.04 -2.91 0.16
CA GLY A 145 -19.05 -1.86 0.24
C GLY A 145 -20.06 -1.96 -0.91
N PHE A 146 -21.10 -1.14 -0.85
CA PHE A 146 -22.18 -1.11 -1.85
C PHE A 146 -22.78 0.29 -1.91
N PRO A 147 -23.39 0.69 -3.04
CA PRO A 147 -24.03 1.99 -3.16
C PRO A 147 -25.05 2.23 -2.05
N ILE A 148 -25.00 3.41 -1.43
CA ILE A 148 -25.88 3.79 -0.32
C ILE A 148 -26.10 5.29 -0.27
N GLU A 149 -27.29 5.72 0.19
CA GLU A 149 -27.53 7.15 0.46
C GLU A 149 -26.88 7.55 1.78
N ALA A 150 -25.99 8.54 1.72
CA ALA A 150 -25.34 9.14 2.89
C ALA A 150 -25.86 10.56 3.13
N GLN A 151 -25.82 10.99 4.39
CA GLN A 151 -26.17 12.33 4.80
C GLN A 151 -24.98 13.26 4.58
N THR A 152 -25.11 14.23 3.67
CA THR A 152 -24.11 15.26 3.39
C THR A 152 -24.64 16.64 3.77
N PRO A 153 -23.82 17.71 3.77
CA PRO A 153 -24.29 19.07 3.98
C PRO A 153 -25.36 19.54 2.96
N PHE A 154 -25.49 18.85 1.83
CA PHE A 154 -26.45 19.15 0.77
C PHE A 154 -27.70 18.25 0.80
N GLY A 155 -27.84 17.40 1.82
CA GLY A 155 -28.96 16.47 1.99
C GLY A 155 -28.56 15.00 1.81
N TRP A 156 -29.54 14.15 1.50
CA TRP A 156 -29.29 12.74 1.20
C TRP A 156 -28.77 12.61 -0.23
N GLN A 157 -27.58 12.03 -0.39
CA GLN A 157 -26.96 11.82 -1.68
C GLN A 157 -26.52 10.35 -1.79
N GLU A 158 -26.73 9.76 -2.96
CA GLU A 158 -26.21 8.43 -3.27
C GLU A 158 -24.68 8.50 -3.41
N ILE A 159 -23.98 7.70 -2.61
CA ILE A 159 -22.52 7.57 -2.66
C ILE A 159 -22.21 6.11 -2.94
N ASP A 160 -21.35 5.87 -3.93
CA ASP A 160 -20.87 4.53 -4.22
C ASP A 160 -19.79 4.12 -3.22
N TYR A 161 -20.15 3.26 -2.26
CA TYR A 161 -19.18 2.65 -1.34
C TYR A 161 -18.58 1.35 -1.89
N SER A 162 -18.98 0.91 -3.09
CA SER A 162 -18.42 -0.30 -3.70
C SER A 162 -16.93 -0.18 -4.00
N ASP A 163 -16.38 1.03 -4.02
CA ASP A 163 -14.94 1.28 -4.11
C ASP A 163 -14.17 0.92 -2.84
N TYR A 164 -14.85 0.61 -1.73
CA TYR A 164 -14.21 0.15 -0.51
C TYR A 164 -14.38 -1.37 -0.31
N GLY A 165 -13.34 -2.01 0.20
CA GLY A 165 -13.37 -3.39 0.66
C GLY A 165 -12.53 -3.58 1.91
N LEU A 166 -12.76 -4.69 2.61
CA LEU A 166 -11.93 -5.09 3.75
C LEU A 166 -11.65 -6.59 3.67
N THR A 167 -10.38 -6.96 3.70
CA THR A 167 -9.95 -8.36 3.81
C THR A 167 -9.32 -8.60 5.18
N ILE A 168 -9.72 -9.67 5.84
CA ILE A 168 -9.30 -10.04 7.18
C ILE A 168 -8.62 -11.38 7.08
N TYR A 169 -7.38 -11.48 7.53
CA TYR A 169 -6.63 -12.73 7.53
C TYR A 169 -6.59 -13.34 8.92
N TYR A 170 -6.78 -14.65 8.97
CA TYR A 170 -6.74 -15.45 10.18
C TYR A 170 -5.48 -16.31 10.22
N LYS A 171 -4.88 -16.43 11.40
CA LYS A 171 -3.85 -17.43 11.72
C LYS A 171 -4.23 -18.11 13.02
N ASN A 172 -4.38 -19.43 13.02
CA ASN A 172 -4.85 -20.22 14.17
C ASN A 172 -6.17 -19.65 14.76
N SER A 173 -7.13 -19.35 13.89
CA SER A 173 -8.44 -18.78 14.25
C SER A 173 -8.41 -17.39 14.92
N ASN A 174 -7.25 -16.73 14.97
CA ASN A 174 -7.12 -15.35 15.44
C ASN A 174 -6.85 -14.41 14.26
N VAL A 175 -7.40 -13.20 14.31
CA VAL A 175 -7.11 -12.16 13.31
C VAL A 175 -5.63 -11.77 13.43
N CYS A 176 -4.86 -11.97 12.36
CA CYS A 176 -3.44 -11.62 12.31
C CYS A 176 -3.20 -10.30 11.56
N LYS A 177 -4.06 -10.00 10.57
CA LYS A 177 -3.89 -8.88 9.65
C LYS A 177 -5.24 -8.47 9.07
N CYS A 178 -5.43 -7.17 8.87
CA CYS A 178 -6.57 -6.62 8.14
C CYS A 178 -6.06 -5.72 7.02
N VAL A 179 -6.70 -5.73 5.85
CA VAL A 179 -6.35 -4.88 4.72
C VAL A 179 -7.60 -4.14 4.28
N LEU A 180 -7.57 -2.81 4.37
CA LEU A 180 -8.61 -1.96 3.79
C LEU A 180 -8.24 -1.65 2.34
N HIS A 181 -9.14 -1.95 1.42
CA HIS A 181 -9.00 -1.71 0.00
C HIS A 181 -9.80 -0.46 -0.41
N MET A 182 -9.17 0.41 -1.20
CA MET A 182 -9.77 1.54 -1.91
C MET A 182 -9.52 1.34 -3.40
N TYR A 183 -10.46 0.67 -4.06
CA TYR A 183 -10.34 0.18 -5.43
C TYR A 183 -10.30 1.31 -6.46
N ASP A 184 -11.02 2.41 -6.23
CA ASP A 184 -11.03 3.61 -7.09
C ASP A 184 -9.63 4.20 -7.29
N ARG A 185 -8.80 4.13 -6.26
CA ARG A 185 -7.44 4.70 -6.24
C ARG A 185 -6.35 3.63 -6.33
N GLY A 186 -6.72 2.35 -6.32
CA GLY A 186 -5.78 1.24 -6.20
C GLY A 186 -4.92 1.32 -4.94
N VAL A 187 -5.50 1.76 -3.82
CA VAL A 187 -4.79 1.93 -2.53
C VAL A 187 -5.19 0.82 -1.56
N ASP A 188 -4.21 0.16 -0.96
CA ASP A 188 -4.43 -0.76 0.16
C ASP A 188 -3.78 -0.23 1.43
N LEU A 189 -4.48 -0.37 2.56
CA LEU A 189 -3.95 -0.09 3.90
C LEU A 189 -3.94 -1.38 4.70
N GLU A 190 -2.74 -1.92 4.88
CA GLU A 190 -2.51 -3.13 5.67
C GLU A 190 -2.27 -2.79 7.13
N TYR A 191 -3.06 -3.36 8.03
CA TYR A 191 -2.98 -3.28 9.49
C TYR A 191 -2.53 -4.64 10.02
N ARG A 192 -1.43 -4.68 10.76
CA ARG A 192 -0.91 -5.89 11.39
C ARG A 192 -0.44 -5.62 12.82
N LYS A 193 -0.42 -6.69 13.62
CA LYS A 193 0.35 -6.72 14.85
C LYS A 193 1.75 -7.19 14.49
N GLU A 194 2.77 -6.52 15.00
CA GLU A 194 4.11 -7.09 15.00
C GLU A 194 4.05 -8.36 15.86
N SER A 195 4.01 -9.52 15.20
CA SER A 195 4.17 -10.76 15.94
C SER A 195 5.57 -10.71 16.55
N ALA A 196 5.63 -10.83 17.87
CA ALA A 196 6.81 -11.35 18.56
C ALA A 196 7.07 -12.78 18.03
N SER A 197 7.56 -12.88 16.80
CA SER A 197 7.87 -14.11 16.12
C SER A 197 9.36 -14.13 15.92
N THR A 198 9.98 -15.00 16.72
CA THR A 198 11.28 -15.63 16.45
C THR A 198 12.40 -14.63 16.22
N ASN A 199 12.99 -14.23 17.35
CA ASN A 199 14.44 -14.15 17.47
C ASN A 199 15.04 -15.40 16.80
N SER A 200 15.38 -15.29 15.51
CA SER A 200 16.65 -15.82 15.03
C SER A 200 17.70 -15.44 16.08
N PRO A 201 18.60 -16.36 16.47
CA PRO A 201 19.53 -16.12 17.57
C PRO A 201 20.16 -14.77 17.32
N ALA A 202 20.01 -13.86 18.29
CA ALA A 202 20.39 -12.46 18.20
C ALA A 202 21.56 -12.28 17.23
N SER A 203 21.28 -11.83 16.00
CA SER A 203 22.24 -10.95 15.36
C SER A 203 22.23 -9.77 16.30
N ALA A 204 23.28 -9.68 17.14
CA ALA A 204 23.47 -8.64 18.13
C ALA A 204 22.81 -7.37 17.61
N SER A 205 21.77 -6.87 18.30
CA SER A 205 21.07 -5.65 17.89
C SER A 205 22.13 -4.58 17.68
N GLN A 206 22.52 -4.38 16.42
CA GLN A 206 23.59 -3.46 16.10
C GLN A 206 23.04 -2.12 16.52
N GLU A 207 23.71 -1.54 17.51
CA GLU A 207 23.28 -0.27 18.05
C GLU A 207 23.25 0.74 16.90
N LYS A 208 22.07 1.32 16.63
CA LYS A 208 21.92 2.35 15.59
C LYS A 208 22.94 3.45 15.84
N SER A 209 23.58 3.91 14.76
CA SER A 209 24.50 5.03 14.86
C SER A 209 23.80 6.25 15.46
N ILE A 210 24.55 7.10 16.17
CA ILE A 210 24.01 8.33 16.74
C ILE A 210 23.45 9.24 15.64
N ALA A 211 24.13 9.29 14.48
CA ALA A 211 23.65 10.03 13.31
C ALA A 211 22.28 9.53 12.83
N GLU A 212 22.08 8.21 12.76
CA GLU A 212 20.80 7.61 12.37
C GLU A 212 19.67 7.97 13.36
N LYS A 213 19.95 7.96 14.67
CA LYS A 213 18.97 8.37 15.69
C LYS A 213 18.51 9.83 15.51
N TYR A 214 19.43 10.74 15.19
CA TYR A 214 19.09 12.14 14.94
C TYR A 214 18.31 12.36 13.65
N VAL A 215 18.60 11.58 12.60
CA VAL A 215 17.80 11.58 11.38
C VAL A 215 16.37 11.12 11.67
N GLU A 216 16.20 10.02 12.42
CA GLU A 216 14.89 9.51 12.81
C GLU A 216 14.10 10.52 13.66
N GLU A 217 14.78 11.25 14.55
CA GLU A 217 14.18 12.36 15.30
C GLU A 217 13.65 13.46 14.35
N ALA A 218 14.45 13.89 13.36
CA ALA A 218 14.02 14.89 12.38
C ALA A 218 12.77 14.45 11.61
N PHE A 219 12.79 13.23 11.06
CA PHE A 219 11.64 12.69 10.32
C PHE A 219 10.43 12.45 11.20
N THR A 220 10.62 12.19 12.50
CA THR A 220 9.51 12.14 13.46
C THR A 220 8.84 13.51 13.61
N GLN A 221 9.62 14.61 13.67
CA GLN A 221 9.05 15.95 13.70
C GLN A 221 8.32 16.29 12.39
N ILE A 222 8.88 15.94 11.22
CA ILE A 222 8.21 16.11 9.91
C ILE A 222 6.87 15.34 9.89
N LYS A 223 6.84 14.08 10.37
CA LYS A 223 5.62 13.27 10.45
C LYS A 223 4.56 13.87 11.38
N MET A 224 4.98 14.64 12.39
CA MET A 224 4.10 15.41 13.28
C MET A 224 3.62 16.74 12.66
N GLY A 225 3.99 17.03 11.40
CA GLY A 225 3.68 18.29 10.73
C GLY A 225 4.48 19.48 11.26
N LYS A 226 5.60 19.22 11.95
CA LYS A 226 6.53 20.26 12.39
C LYS A 226 7.66 20.45 11.38
N ASP A 227 8.18 21.66 11.35
CA ASP A 227 9.26 22.09 10.46
C ASP A 227 10.17 23.11 11.20
N GLY A 228 11.07 23.77 10.49
CA GLY A 228 12.00 24.76 11.02
C GLY A 228 13.00 24.13 11.99
N ASP A 229 13.25 24.80 13.11
CA ASP A 229 14.25 24.40 14.10
C ASP A 229 14.10 22.96 14.60
N SER A 230 12.86 22.48 14.72
CA SER A 230 12.56 21.14 15.22
C SER A 230 13.08 20.03 14.32
N VAL A 231 13.18 20.29 13.02
CA VAL A 231 13.70 19.36 12.01
C VAL A 231 15.16 19.69 11.69
N TYR A 232 15.50 20.98 11.61
CA TYR A 232 16.85 21.46 11.33
C TYR A 232 17.89 21.00 12.36
N HIS A 233 17.61 21.17 13.67
CA HIS A 233 18.62 20.91 14.70
C HIS A 233 19.02 19.42 14.79
N PRO A 234 18.08 18.45 14.74
CA PRO A 234 18.47 17.05 14.67
C PRO A 234 19.29 16.73 13.41
N LEU A 235 18.92 17.27 12.24
CA LEU A 235 19.71 17.05 11.01
C LEU A 235 21.12 17.64 11.09
N TYR A 236 21.26 18.84 11.66
CA TYR A 236 22.57 19.43 11.96
C TYR A 236 23.39 18.50 12.87
N LYS A 237 22.79 17.99 13.95
CA LYS A 237 23.45 17.04 14.86
C LYS A 237 23.82 15.73 14.18
N ALA A 238 22.99 15.24 13.26
CA ALA A 238 23.28 14.04 12.48
C ALA A 238 24.54 14.24 11.62
N TRP A 239 24.61 15.34 10.87
CA TRP A 239 25.78 15.67 10.05
C TRP A 239 27.04 15.88 10.92
N ARG A 240 26.94 16.62 12.04
CA ARG A 240 28.07 16.80 12.96
C ARG A 240 28.54 15.48 13.58
N ALA A 241 27.64 14.53 13.83
CA ALA A 241 28.01 13.19 14.29
C ALA A 241 28.76 12.41 13.20
N MET A 242 28.34 12.52 11.94
CA MET A 242 29.05 11.92 10.80
C MET A 242 30.44 12.54 10.61
N GLN A 243 30.60 13.86 10.78
CA GLN A 243 31.91 14.51 10.74
C GLN A 243 32.83 14.11 11.90
N ALA A 244 32.28 13.93 13.09
CA ALA A 244 33.05 13.55 14.28
C ALA A 244 33.50 12.08 14.27
N ASP A 245 32.69 11.20 13.67
CA ASP A 245 32.96 9.76 13.54
C ASP A 245 32.50 9.26 12.16
N PRO A 246 33.29 9.44 11.08
CA PRO A 246 32.92 8.98 9.74
C PRO A 246 32.66 7.47 9.67
N ALA A 247 33.32 6.67 10.52
CA ALA A 247 33.07 5.23 10.64
C ALA A 247 31.62 4.91 11.05
N CYS A 248 30.90 5.86 11.66
CA CYS A 248 29.48 5.70 11.99
C CYS A 248 28.60 5.56 10.74
N ILE A 249 29.05 6.08 9.59
CA ILE A 249 28.27 6.08 8.34
C ILE A 249 28.08 4.65 7.82
N LYS A 250 29.10 3.79 7.94
CA LYS A 250 29.00 2.34 7.62
C LYS A 250 27.93 1.64 8.45
N LYS A 251 27.67 2.13 9.67
CA LYS A 251 26.73 1.56 10.64
C LYS A 251 25.30 2.09 10.50
N ILE A 252 25.05 2.99 9.53
CA ILE A 252 23.70 3.48 9.24
C ILE A 252 22.95 2.38 8.52
N HIS A 253 21.83 1.94 9.10
CA HIS A 253 21.01 0.88 8.54
C HIS A 253 20.07 1.44 7.47
N ASN A 254 19.40 2.57 7.76
CA ASN A 254 18.47 3.22 6.85
C ASN A 254 19.17 4.34 6.05
N LYS A 255 20.01 3.93 5.08
CA LYS A 255 20.75 4.85 4.20
C LYS A 255 19.81 5.78 3.42
N ARG A 256 18.66 5.27 2.97
CA ARG A 256 17.66 6.08 2.27
C ARG A 256 17.19 7.28 3.09
N GLU A 257 16.81 7.05 4.35
CA GLU A 257 16.32 8.11 5.23
C GLU A 257 17.44 9.06 5.63
N ALA A 258 18.65 8.54 5.90
CA ALA A 258 19.82 9.37 6.16
C ALA A 258 20.18 10.28 4.98
N GLY A 259 20.22 9.76 3.75
CA GLY A 259 20.48 10.57 2.55
C GLY A 259 19.39 11.62 2.33
N ASN A 260 18.11 11.25 2.50
CA ASN A 260 17.02 12.22 2.43
C ASN A 260 17.11 13.30 3.52
N GLY A 261 17.54 12.93 4.73
CA GLY A 261 17.74 13.86 5.83
C GLY A 261 18.80 14.91 5.50
N LEU A 262 19.92 14.51 4.91
CA LEU A 262 20.96 15.41 4.44
C LEU A 262 20.48 16.34 3.31
N LEU A 263 19.63 15.83 2.41
CA LEU A 263 19.00 16.67 1.37
C LEU A 263 18.06 17.72 1.98
N VAL A 264 17.22 17.32 2.94
CA VAL A 264 16.35 18.25 3.69
C VAL A 264 17.20 19.27 4.44
N PHE A 265 18.29 18.84 5.06
CA PHE A 265 19.21 19.73 5.78
C PHE A 265 19.77 20.84 4.88
N LEU A 266 20.24 20.50 3.68
CA LEU A 266 20.73 21.49 2.71
C LEU A 266 19.64 22.44 2.21
N SER A 267 18.39 21.96 2.09
CA SER A 267 17.26 22.77 1.62
C SER A 267 16.95 23.98 2.51
N TYR A 268 17.37 23.98 3.79
CA TYR A 268 17.26 25.15 4.66
C TYR A 268 18.17 26.33 4.24
N GLY A 269 19.18 26.09 3.40
CA GLY A 269 20.06 27.15 2.87
C GLY A 269 20.90 27.87 3.93
N THR A 270 21.14 27.24 5.08
CA THR A 270 21.89 27.81 6.21
C THR A 270 23.40 27.55 6.13
N ILE A 271 23.81 26.50 5.43
CA ILE A 271 25.21 26.13 5.21
C ILE A 271 25.74 26.96 4.06
N ARG A 272 26.80 27.74 4.31
CA ARG A 272 27.39 28.67 3.33
C ARG A 272 28.71 28.18 2.77
N ASP A 273 29.48 27.48 3.60
CA ASP A 273 30.80 26.98 3.23
C ASP A 273 30.68 25.91 2.13
N ILE A 274 31.51 26.01 1.09
CA ILE A 274 31.42 25.13 -0.07
C ILE A 274 31.84 23.71 0.28
N ASP A 275 32.82 23.54 1.18
CA ASP A 275 33.33 22.23 1.58
C ASP A 275 32.27 21.52 2.43
N ASP A 276 31.62 22.24 3.36
CA ASP A 276 30.49 21.69 4.13
C ASP A 276 29.31 21.30 3.21
N ARG A 277 28.98 22.13 2.21
CA ARG A 277 27.91 21.82 1.24
C ARG A 277 28.26 20.58 0.42
N GLN A 278 29.51 20.50 -0.06
CA GLN A 278 30.04 19.36 -0.80
C GLN A 278 29.97 18.08 0.04
N GLN A 279 30.37 18.14 1.30
CA GLN A 279 30.29 17.03 2.23
C GLN A 279 28.86 16.49 2.35
N ILE A 280 27.90 17.36 2.65
CA ILE A 280 26.52 16.95 2.90
C ILE A 280 25.89 16.37 1.61
N ILE A 281 26.09 17.02 0.47
CA ILE A 281 25.45 16.60 -0.78
C ILE A 281 26.04 15.27 -1.29
N SER A 282 27.33 15.05 -1.10
CA SER A 282 28.01 13.83 -1.53
C SER A 282 27.69 12.64 -0.65
N LEU A 283 27.54 12.84 0.67
CA LEU A 283 26.99 11.83 1.55
C LEU A 283 25.54 11.48 1.21
N SER A 284 24.71 12.48 0.90
CA SER A 284 23.34 12.24 0.40
C SER A 284 23.36 11.41 -0.88
N TYR A 285 24.19 11.78 -1.86
CA TYR A 285 24.31 11.06 -3.13
C TYR A 285 24.80 9.62 -2.93
N LEU A 286 25.82 9.40 -2.09
CA LEU A 286 26.33 8.08 -1.74
C LEU A 286 25.20 7.19 -1.22
N MET A 287 24.54 7.61 -0.15
CA MET A 287 23.51 6.83 0.52
C MET A 287 22.31 6.51 -0.38
N LEU A 288 21.87 7.48 -1.19
CA LEU A 288 20.78 7.28 -2.14
C LEU A 288 21.18 6.37 -3.31
N SER A 289 22.43 6.44 -3.76
CA SER A 289 22.95 5.58 -4.83
C SER A 289 23.07 4.12 -4.37
N GLU A 290 23.52 3.88 -3.14
CA GLU A 290 23.57 2.53 -2.57
C GLU A 290 22.17 1.94 -2.39
N GLU A 291 21.19 2.76 -1.99
CA GLU A 291 19.79 2.32 -1.93
C GLU A 291 19.24 1.97 -3.32
N ILE A 292 19.67 2.66 -4.38
CA ILE A 292 19.26 2.36 -5.77
C ILE A 292 19.89 1.04 -6.25
N GLU A 293 21.12 0.70 -5.84
CA GLU A 293 21.68 -0.63 -6.15
C GLU A 293 20.86 -1.76 -5.52
N ILE A 294 20.31 -1.54 -4.33
CA ILE A 294 19.43 -2.51 -3.65
C ILE A 294 18.02 -2.52 -4.27
N ASN A 295 17.46 -1.34 -4.52
CA ASN A 295 16.08 -1.12 -4.96
C ASN A 295 16.03 -0.23 -6.23
N PRO A 296 16.44 -0.74 -7.41
CA PRO A 296 16.63 0.06 -8.62
C PRO A 296 15.33 0.65 -9.19
N ASN A 297 14.18 0.11 -8.81
CA ASN A 297 12.87 0.59 -9.26
C ASN A 297 12.24 1.65 -8.34
N SER A 298 12.94 2.07 -7.28
CA SER A 298 12.43 3.10 -6.37
C SER A 298 12.49 4.49 -7.01
N LEU A 299 11.41 4.86 -7.71
CA LEU A 299 11.30 6.17 -8.37
C LEU A 299 11.50 7.35 -7.40
N ASN A 300 11.09 7.20 -6.14
CA ASN A 300 11.32 8.24 -5.12
C ASN A 300 12.79 8.35 -4.73
N THR A 301 13.53 7.24 -4.66
CA THR A 301 14.97 7.29 -4.37
C THR A 301 15.74 7.88 -5.55
N ILE A 302 15.40 7.48 -6.79
CA ILE A 302 15.97 8.07 -8.01
C ILE A 302 15.67 9.56 -8.09
N LYS A 303 14.42 9.97 -7.85
CA LYS A 303 14.03 11.39 -7.77
C LYS A 303 14.90 12.15 -6.78
N ASN A 304 15.12 11.60 -5.58
CA ASN A 304 15.92 12.27 -4.56
C ASN A 304 17.41 12.28 -4.90
N ARG A 305 17.93 11.27 -5.63
CA ARG A 305 19.28 11.31 -6.19
C ARG A 305 19.40 12.40 -7.26
N ILE A 306 18.41 12.55 -8.14
CA ILE A 306 18.35 13.66 -9.10
C ILE A 306 18.39 15.00 -8.36
N LEU A 307 17.59 15.16 -7.30
CA LEU A 307 17.61 16.36 -6.46
C LEU A 307 18.97 16.60 -5.81
N SER A 308 19.68 15.54 -5.37
CA SER A 308 21.02 15.69 -4.81
C SER A 308 22.02 16.25 -5.82
N MET A 309 21.85 15.96 -7.12
CA MET A 309 22.71 16.51 -8.16
C MET A 309 22.33 17.95 -8.57
N THR A 310 21.14 18.43 -8.19
CA THR A 310 20.58 19.68 -8.71
C THR A 310 20.33 20.77 -7.67
N ILE A 311 20.12 20.42 -6.39
CA ILE A 311 19.88 21.39 -5.31
C ILE A 311 21.11 22.26 -5.03
N ASP A 312 22.30 21.66 -5.13
CA ASP A 312 23.59 22.33 -5.00
C ASP A 312 24.56 21.81 -6.07
N ARG A 313 24.31 22.24 -7.31
CA ARG A 313 25.08 21.82 -8.49
C ARG A 313 26.56 22.13 -8.37
N GLU A 314 26.89 23.27 -7.78
CA GLU A 314 28.27 23.72 -7.60
C GLU A 314 29.02 22.78 -6.67
N ALA A 315 28.48 22.54 -5.47
CA ALA A 315 29.09 21.65 -4.49
C ALA A 315 29.23 20.22 -5.02
N PHE A 316 28.20 19.68 -5.66
CA PHE A 316 28.26 18.33 -6.21
C PHE A 316 29.26 18.19 -7.37
N GLN A 317 29.44 19.24 -8.18
CA GLN A 317 30.43 19.24 -9.28
C GLN A 317 31.86 19.04 -8.79
N TYR A 318 32.23 19.59 -7.63
CA TYR A 318 33.57 19.34 -7.05
C TYR A 318 33.79 17.86 -6.75
N THR A 319 32.78 17.18 -6.24
CA THR A 319 32.86 15.72 -6.00
C THR A 319 32.96 14.92 -7.30
N VAL A 320 32.20 15.31 -8.33
CA VAL A 320 32.31 14.70 -9.65
C VAL A 320 33.71 14.91 -10.25
N SER A 321 34.28 16.11 -10.09
CA SER A 321 35.64 16.42 -10.53
C SER A 321 36.69 15.54 -9.86
N ALA A 322 36.60 15.38 -8.53
CA ALA A 322 37.52 14.54 -7.78
C ALA A 322 37.42 13.06 -8.18
N ALA A 323 36.21 12.56 -8.41
CA ALA A 323 35.98 11.15 -8.75
C ALA A 323 36.39 10.76 -10.17
N ILE A 324 36.25 11.67 -11.14
CA ILE A 324 36.48 11.34 -12.56
C ILE A 324 37.95 11.49 -12.95
N GLY A 325 38.74 12.16 -12.11
CA GLY A 325 40.19 12.27 -12.29
C GLY A 325 40.52 13.13 -13.50
N THR A 326 40.58 14.43 -13.29
CA THR A 326 41.08 15.34 -14.33
C THR A 326 42.60 15.18 -14.40
N ASN A 327 43.15 15.07 -15.61
CA ASN A 327 44.60 15.00 -15.77
C ASN A 327 45.21 16.27 -15.15
N ALA A 328 45.93 16.11 -14.03
CA ALA A 328 46.56 17.21 -13.28
C ALA A 328 47.42 18.15 -14.15
N ALA A 329 47.87 17.67 -15.31
CA ALA A 329 48.60 18.46 -16.31
C ALA A 329 47.77 19.59 -16.97
N PHE A 330 46.44 19.48 -17.00
CA PHE A 330 45.54 20.44 -17.66
C PHE A 330 44.63 21.21 -16.70
N ASP A 331 44.67 20.92 -15.40
CA ASP A 331 43.89 21.64 -14.36
C ASP A 331 44.17 23.14 -14.32
N PHE A 332 45.42 23.55 -14.58
CA PHE A 332 45.80 24.97 -14.64
C PHE A 332 45.07 25.77 -15.73
N MET A 333 44.54 25.08 -16.76
CA MET A 333 43.78 25.70 -17.86
C MET A 333 42.26 25.66 -17.62
N GLY A 334 41.78 25.15 -16.48
CA GLY A 334 40.36 25.09 -16.13
C GLY A 334 39.55 24.01 -16.86
N PHE A 335 40.20 23.09 -17.58
CA PHE A 335 39.51 22.01 -18.31
C PHE A 335 38.76 21.04 -17.39
N SER A 336 39.18 20.89 -16.14
CA SER A 336 38.51 20.05 -15.13
C SER A 336 37.09 20.47 -14.81
N GLN A 337 36.82 21.78 -14.81
CA GLN A 337 35.46 22.29 -14.60
C GLN A 337 34.55 21.96 -15.79
N PHE A 338 35.10 21.83 -17.00
CA PHE A 338 34.32 21.44 -18.17
C PHE A 338 34.00 19.94 -18.18
N GLU A 339 34.99 19.08 -17.87
CA GLU A 339 34.82 17.62 -17.83
C GLU A 339 33.89 17.18 -16.69
N SER A 340 34.04 17.76 -15.50
CA SER A 340 33.16 17.47 -14.36
C SER A 340 31.72 17.93 -14.60
N ARG A 341 31.53 19.12 -15.18
CA ARG A 341 30.21 19.61 -15.57
C ARG A 341 29.57 18.73 -16.64
N ASP A 342 30.33 18.35 -17.67
CA ASP A 342 29.87 17.43 -18.71
C ASP A 342 29.39 16.11 -18.07
N ALA A 343 30.24 15.51 -17.24
CA ALA A 343 29.93 14.26 -16.57
C ALA A 343 28.69 14.34 -15.68
N ALA A 344 28.54 15.41 -14.90
CA ALA A 344 27.36 15.63 -14.05
C ALA A 344 26.07 15.77 -14.88
N LEU A 345 26.13 16.45 -16.03
CA LEU A 345 24.97 16.56 -16.94
C LEU A 345 24.61 15.20 -17.58
N LYS A 346 25.62 14.39 -17.96
CA LYS A 346 25.43 13.02 -18.46
C LYS A 346 24.77 12.12 -17.41
N MET A 347 25.20 12.20 -16.15
CA MET A 347 24.58 11.51 -15.00
C MET A 347 23.11 11.92 -14.84
N LEU A 348 22.85 13.24 -14.82
CA LEU A 348 21.50 13.79 -14.70
C LEU A 348 20.58 13.33 -15.85
N TYR A 349 21.06 13.35 -17.09
CA TYR A 349 20.32 12.87 -18.25
C TYR A 349 19.95 11.39 -18.14
N LYS A 350 20.92 10.56 -17.72
CA LYS A 350 20.70 9.12 -17.54
C LYS A 350 19.58 8.88 -16.52
N ASP A 351 19.58 9.56 -15.38
CA ASP A 351 18.55 9.35 -14.35
C ASP A 351 17.18 9.92 -14.73
N LEU A 352 17.12 11.10 -15.36
CA LEU A 352 15.86 11.71 -15.83
C LEU A 352 15.16 10.85 -16.90
N THR A 353 15.91 10.04 -17.65
CA THR A 353 15.38 9.19 -18.71
C THR A 353 15.01 7.77 -18.25
N LEU A 354 15.26 7.41 -16.98
CA LEU A 354 14.92 6.09 -16.43
C LEU A 354 13.41 5.82 -16.38
N SER A 355 12.58 6.86 -16.25
CA SER A 355 11.13 6.70 -16.15
C SER A 355 10.39 7.86 -16.80
N PRO A 356 9.31 7.60 -17.58
CA PRO A 356 8.49 8.66 -18.15
C PRO A 356 7.78 9.51 -17.08
N VAL A 357 7.65 9.00 -15.85
CA VAL A 357 7.04 9.74 -14.73
C VAL A 357 7.78 11.04 -14.44
N PHE A 358 9.10 11.09 -14.63
CA PHE A 358 9.89 12.31 -14.41
C PHE A 358 9.56 13.42 -15.39
N LYS A 359 9.07 13.10 -16.60
CA LYS A 359 8.60 14.09 -17.58
C LYS A 359 7.30 14.79 -17.14
N ASN A 360 6.57 14.21 -16.18
CA ASN A 360 5.34 14.80 -15.66
C ASN A 360 5.59 15.79 -14.51
N LEU A 361 6.83 15.89 -14.01
CA LEU A 361 7.22 16.86 -12.99
C LEU A 361 7.79 18.10 -13.68
N PRO A 362 7.19 19.31 -13.52
CA PRO A 362 7.56 20.50 -14.30
C PRO A 362 9.07 20.81 -14.31
N ASP A 363 9.70 20.86 -13.13
CA ASP A 363 11.12 21.19 -13.00
C ASP A 363 12.01 20.14 -13.69
N PHE A 364 11.61 18.87 -13.66
CA PHE A 364 12.38 17.78 -14.26
C PHE A 364 12.17 17.72 -15.78
N ALA A 365 10.97 18.05 -16.25
CA ALA A 365 10.67 18.20 -17.66
C ALA A 365 11.49 19.34 -18.27
N GLU A 366 11.60 20.48 -17.59
CA GLU A 366 12.44 21.60 -18.02
C GLU A 366 13.92 21.20 -18.10
N MET A 367 14.45 20.56 -17.05
CA MET A 367 15.83 20.07 -17.05
C MET A 367 16.10 19.05 -18.17
N LEU A 368 15.16 18.13 -18.41
CA LEU A 368 15.32 17.15 -19.47
C LEU A 368 15.28 17.81 -20.86
N ASN A 369 14.39 18.77 -21.08
CA ASN A 369 14.31 19.51 -22.34
C ASN A 369 15.61 20.31 -22.60
N ASP A 370 16.18 20.97 -21.59
CA ASP A 370 17.48 21.65 -21.70
C ASP A 370 18.60 20.67 -22.09
N LEU A 371 18.64 19.50 -21.46
CA LEU A 371 19.62 18.45 -21.80
C LEU A 371 19.40 17.91 -23.21
N GLU A 372 18.17 17.65 -23.63
CA GLU A 372 17.86 17.21 -25.00
C GLU A 372 18.27 18.27 -26.03
N MET A 373 18.05 19.57 -25.75
CA MET A 373 18.55 20.66 -26.59
C MET A 373 20.08 20.69 -26.64
N LYS A 374 20.77 20.51 -25.51
CA LYS A 374 22.24 20.42 -25.47
C LYS A 374 22.76 19.28 -26.35
N ILE A 375 22.14 18.10 -26.28
CA ILE A 375 22.49 16.95 -27.14
C ILE A 375 22.28 17.31 -28.61
N SER A 376 21.12 17.88 -28.97
CA SER A 376 20.82 18.23 -30.37
C SER A 376 21.77 19.28 -30.97
N ASN A 377 22.36 20.13 -30.12
CA ASN A 377 23.28 21.20 -30.52
C ASN A 377 24.76 20.79 -30.38
N ASP A 378 25.06 19.49 -30.23
CA ASP A 378 26.42 18.96 -30.10
C ASP A 378 27.21 19.58 -28.94
N PHE A 379 26.53 19.96 -27.85
CA PHE A 379 27.15 20.61 -26.68
C PHE A 379 28.24 19.75 -26.05
N PHE A 380 28.06 18.43 -26.08
CA PHE A 380 29.00 17.45 -25.51
C PHE A 380 30.14 17.10 -26.48
N GLY A 381 30.08 17.61 -27.72
CA GLY A 381 31.03 17.31 -28.80
C GLY A 381 30.93 15.88 -29.31
N GLY A 382 31.67 15.59 -30.40
CA GLY A 382 31.81 14.23 -30.92
C GLY A 382 30.54 13.63 -31.55
N HIS A 383 29.48 14.41 -31.75
CA HIS A 383 28.18 13.96 -32.23
C HIS A 383 27.59 12.83 -31.37
N GLU A 384 27.72 12.97 -30.04
CA GLU A 384 27.22 12.01 -29.08
C GLU A 384 25.70 11.84 -29.18
N THR A 385 25.24 10.59 -29.27
CA THR A 385 23.82 10.24 -29.31
C THR A 385 23.22 10.18 -27.92
N PRO A 386 21.89 10.32 -27.76
CA PRO A 386 21.20 10.12 -26.48
C PRO A 386 21.60 8.83 -25.75
N ASP A 387 21.79 7.73 -26.48
CA ASP A 387 22.18 6.45 -25.88
C ASP A 387 23.64 6.43 -25.43
N SER A 388 24.55 7.10 -26.15
CA SER A 388 25.94 7.29 -25.73
C SER A 388 26.01 8.13 -24.45
N ILE A 389 25.27 9.23 -24.39
CA ILE A 389 25.16 10.10 -23.20
C ILE A 389 24.67 9.29 -22.00
N LYS A 390 23.63 8.46 -22.16
CA LYS A 390 23.12 7.59 -21.08
C LYS A 390 24.19 6.60 -20.60
N ALA A 391 24.88 5.93 -21.52
CA ALA A 391 25.92 4.95 -21.17
C ALA A 391 27.09 5.60 -20.42
N GLN A 392 27.49 6.80 -20.83
CA GLN A 392 28.52 7.58 -20.12
C GLN A 392 28.02 8.07 -18.76
N GLY A 393 26.76 8.50 -18.67
CA GLY A 393 26.13 8.86 -17.41
C GLY A 393 26.16 7.71 -16.39
N GLU A 394 25.83 6.49 -16.81
CA GLU A 394 25.94 5.29 -15.97
C GLU A 394 27.39 5.01 -15.53
N THR A 395 28.35 5.16 -16.44
CA THR A 395 29.77 5.01 -16.14
C THR A 395 30.24 6.05 -15.11
N ASN A 396 29.81 7.30 -15.26
CA ASN A 396 30.15 8.38 -14.34
C ASN A 396 29.50 8.19 -12.97
N HIS A 397 28.25 7.73 -12.90
CA HIS A 397 27.62 7.32 -11.64
C HIS A 397 28.46 6.26 -10.90
N SER A 398 28.94 5.26 -11.63
CA SER A 398 29.77 4.17 -11.08
C SER A 398 31.10 4.69 -10.55
N LYS A 399 31.77 5.60 -11.26
CA LYS A 399 33.02 6.25 -10.82
C LYS A 399 32.81 7.06 -9.54
N VAL A 400 31.82 7.95 -9.53
CA VAL A 400 31.50 8.80 -8.37
C VAL A 400 31.14 7.96 -7.15
N LEU A 401 30.33 6.91 -7.34
CA LEU A 401 29.96 6.03 -6.24
C LEU A 401 31.16 5.25 -5.69
N SER A 402 32.05 4.77 -6.56
CA SER A 402 33.26 4.06 -6.16
C SER A 402 34.21 4.97 -5.38
N TYR A 403 34.41 6.20 -5.88
CA TYR A 403 35.20 7.24 -5.19
C TYR A 403 34.67 7.53 -3.79
N LEU A 404 33.36 7.78 -3.66
CA LEU A 404 32.75 8.09 -2.37
C LEU A 404 32.80 6.90 -1.40
N ARG A 405 32.67 5.68 -1.90
CA ARG A 405 32.85 4.47 -1.07
C ARG A 405 34.29 4.39 -0.55
N GLU A 406 35.28 4.58 -1.40
CA GLU A 406 36.68 4.57 -0.99
C GLU A 406 36.96 5.65 0.07
N LYS A 407 36.54 6.90 -0.18
CA LYS A 407 36.70 8.00 0.78
C LYS A 407 36.01 7.77 2.10
N VAL A 408 34.71 7.48 2.07
CA VAL A 408 33.88 7.43 3.28
C VAL A 408 34.09 6.12 4.05
N TYR A 409 34.26 5.01 3.34
CA TYR A 409 34.35 3.69 3.96
C TYR A 409 35.80 3.26 4.17
N GLU A 410 36.69 3.37 3.21
CA GLU A 410 38.06 2.86 3.41
C GLU A 410 38.96 3.89 4.08
N GLU A 411 38.88 5.17 3.69
CA GLU A 411 39.69 6.24 4.27
C GLU A 411 39.06 6.90 5.50
N GLU A 412 37.77 6.65 5.76
CA GLU A 412 36.98 7.32 6.81
C GLU A 412 37.11 8.86 6.75
N CYS A 413 37.16 9.39 5.53
CA CYS A 413 37.39 10.79 5.21
C CYS A 413 36.16 11.39 4.52
N LEU A 414 35.79 12.60 4.91
CA LEU A 414 34.71 13.37 4.30
C LEU A 414 35.21 14.51 3.41
N ASP A 415 36.52 14.70 3.28
CA ASP A 415 37.06 15.69 2.36
C ASP A 415 37.06 15.10 0.93
N PHE A 416 36.21 15.67 0.07
CA PHE A 416 35.86 15.12 -1.23
C PHE A 416 36.49 15.86 -2.41
#